data_AF-A0A544ZMF4-F1
#
_entry.id   AF-A0A544ZMF4-F1
#
_cell.length_a   1.000
_cell.length_b   1.000
_cell.length_c   1.000
_cell.angle_alpha   90.00
_cell.angle_beta   90.00
_cell.angle_gamma   90.00
#
_symmetry.space_group_name_H-M   'P 1'
#
loop_
_entity.id
_entity.type
_entity.pdbx_description
1 polymer ?
#
loop_
_entity_poly.entity_id
_entity_poly.type
_entity_poly.pdbx_seq_one_letter_code
_entity_poly.pdbx_strand_id
1 'polypeptide(L)'
;MRQRPENRPPVWPTLAALVDWLNTANGSGERETSLRLLKLVEEAGEVASAYAGAVGQNPRKGRTHTYKDVADELCDVALTALVALHSFVPDPEGHFAARLAHVSARVGVQASTEETP
;
A
#
# COMPACT_ATOMS: atom_id res chain seq x y z
N MET A 1 23.28 13.03 -19.69
CA MET A 1 22.78 13.20 -18.31
C MET A 1 21.27 12.98 -18.32
N ARG A 2 20.75 11.93 -17.68
CA ARG A 2 19.30 11.75 -17.51
C ARG A 2 18.90 12.47 -16.22
N GLN A 3 18.04 13.47 -16.32
CA GLN A 3 17.47 14.14 -15.15
C GLN A 3 16.60 13.11 -14.40
N ARG A 4 16.87 12.87 -13.11
CA ARG A 4 15.94 12.14 -12.24
C ARG A 4 14.76 13.08 -11.95
N PRO A 5 13.50 12.61 -11.89
CA PRO A 5 12.41 13.46 -11.43
C PRO A 5 12.61 13.74 -9.94
N GLU A 6 12.94 14.98 -9.60
CA GLU A 6 13.31 15.45 -8.24
C GLU A 6 12.10 15.66 -7.31
N ASN A 7 10.98 14.95 -7.46
CA ASN A 7 9.87 15.13 -6.53
C ASN A 7 9.10 13.84 -6.25
N ARG A 8 9.66 12.99 -5.39
CA ARG A 8 8.91 11.87 -4.78
C ARG A 8 8.03 12.46 -3.67
N PRO A 9 6.70 12.21 -3.67
CA PRO A 9 5.86 12.67 -2.57
C PRO A 9 6.33 12.06 -1.25
N PRO A 10 6.39 12.84 -0.15
CA PRO A 10 6.66 12.27 1.17
C PRO A 10 5.49 11.36 1.56
N VAL A 11 5.78 10.09 1.84
CA VAL A 11 4.78 9.01 1.97
C VAL A 11 3.70 9.34 3.01
N TRP A 12 4.09 9.57 4.26
CA TRP A 12 3.13 9.78 5.36
C TRP A 12 2.35 11.09 5.27
N PRO A 13 2.97 12.25 4.95
CA PRO A 13 2.19 13.47 4.71
C PRO A 13 1.20 13.33 3.54
N THR A 14 1.57 12.56 2.51
CA THR A 14 0.69 12.33 1.36
C THR A 14 -0.48 11.40 1.72
N LEU A 15 -0.22 10.34 2.49
CA LEU A 15 -1.27 9.46 3.04
C LEU A 15 -2.25 10.23 3.92
N ALA A 16 -1.74 11.10 4.81
CA ALA A 16 -2.57 11.96 5.65
C ALA A 16 -3.48 12.86 4.79
N ALA A 17 -2.93 13.50 3.75
CA ALA A 17 -3.72 14.33 2.84
C ALA A 17 -4.80 13.54 2.08
N LEU A 18 -4.51 12.30 1.66
CA LEU A 18 -5.51 11.41 1.04
C LEU A 18 -6.61 11.01 2.02
N VAL A 19 -6.26 10.72 3.28
CA VAL A 19 -7.23 10.42 4.34
C VAL A 19 -8.13 11.62 4.62
N ASP A 20 -7.57 12.83 4.71
CA ASP A 20 -8.34 14.06 4.91
C ASP A 20 -9.30 14.33 3.75
N TRP A 21 -8.84 14.10 2.52
CA TRP A 21 -9.68 14.20 1.33
C TRP A 21 -10.83 13.17 1.36
N LEU A 22 -10.56 11.90 1.71
CA LEU A 22 -11.57 10.85 1.84
C LEU A 22 -12.57 11.16 2.96
N ASN A 23 -12.08 11.64 4.11
CA ASN A 23 -12.91 12.04 5.24
C ASN A 23 -13.84 13.20 4.85
N THR A 24 -13.34 14.16 4.08
CA THR A 24 -14.14 15.29 3.58
C THR A 24 -15.22 14.83 2.61
N ALA A 25 -14.88 13.92 1.69
CA ALA A 25 -15.80 13.45 0.66
C ALA A 25 -16.88 12.49 1.20
N ASN A 26 -16.50 11.57 2.09
CA ASN A 26 -17.33 10.42 2.45
C ASN A 26 -17.69 10.35 3.94
N GLY A 27 -16.98 11.09 4.80
CA GLY A 27 -17.05 10.97 6.26
C GLY A 27 -15.97 10.06 6.85
N SER A 28 -15.96 9.95 8.18
CA SER A 28 -14.96 9.22 8.97
C SER A 28 -15.58 8.29 10.02
N GLY A 29 -16.86 7.93 9.87
CA GLY A 29 -17.56 7.10 10.83
C GLY A 29 -17.22 5.61 10.73
N GLU A 30 -17.90 4.81 11.55
CA GLU A 30 -17.76 3.34 11.57
C GLU A 30 -18.08 2.71 10.21
N ARG A 31 -19.08 3.25 9.50
CA ARG A 31 -19.42 2.83 8.15
C ARG A 31 -18.27 3.05 7.18
N GLU A 32 -17.70 4.25 7.14
CA GLU A 32 -16.62 4.59 6.22
C GLU A 32 -15.35 3.79 6.55
N THR A 33 -15.09 3.57 7.84
CA THR A 33 -14.02 2.67 8.31
C THR A 33 -14.23 1.25 7.80
N SER A 34 -15.46 0.72 7.90
CA SER A 34 -15.80 -0.62 7.39
C SER A 34 -15.61 -0.72 5.88
N LEU A 35 -15.97 0.32 5.13
CA LEU A 35 -15.77 0.38 3.67
C LEU A 35 -14.29 0.41 3.29
N ARG A 36 -13.45 1.15 4.04
CA ARG A 36 -11.99 1.14 3.85
C ARG A 36 -11.41 -0.25 4.06
N LEU A 37 -11.87 -0.98 5.08
CA LEU A 37 -11.46 -2.36 5.30
C LEU A 37 -11.90 -3.30 4.17
N LEU A 38 -13.12 -3.14 3.66
CA LEU A 38 -13.61 -3.93 2.52
C LEU A 38 -12.80 -3.68 1.24
N LYS A 39 -12.33 -2.45 1.02
CA LYS A 39 -11.47 -2.12 -0.12
C LYS A 39 -10.18 -2.96 -0.14
N LEU A 40 -9.61 -3.35 1.01
CA LEU A 40 -8.46 -4.26 1.03
C LEU A 40 -8.75 -5.61 0.34
N VAL A 41 -9.98 -6.12 0.49
CA VAL A 41 -10.38 -7.40 -0.14
C VAL A 41 -10.49 -7.24 -1.65
N GLU A 42 -10.99 -6.10 -2.11
CA GLU A 42 -11.07 -5.75 -3.53
C GLU A 42 -9.68 -5.68 -4.15
N GLU A 43 -8.76 -4.89 -3.56
CA GLU A 43 -7.38 -4.76 -4.06
C GLU A 43 -6.63 -6.10 -4.07
N ALA A 44 -6.82 -6.93 -3.03
CA ALA A 44 -6.21 -8.26 -3.00
C ALA A 44 -6.75 -9.18 -4.13
N GLY A 45 -8.02 -9.02 -4.49
CA GLY A 45 -8.62 -9.68 -5.64
C GLY A 45 -8.05 -9.19 -6.97
N GLU A 46 -7.76 -7.89 -7.07
CA GLU A 46 -7.15 -7.27 -8.25
C GLU A 46 -5.70 -7.75 -8.44
N VAL A 47 -4.89 -7.86 -7.38
CA VAL A 47 -3.57 -8.53 -7.43
C VAL A 47 -3.68 -9.94 -8.00
N ALA A 48 -4.63 -10.74 -7.51
CA ALA A 48 -4.83 -12.11 -7.98
C ALA A 48 -5.24 -12.16 -9.46
N SER A 49 -6.13 -11.25 -9.87
CA SER A 49 -6.59 -11.11 -11.25
C SER A 49 -5.46 -10.68 -12.19
N ALA A 50 -4.67 -9.68 -11.80
CA ALA A 50 -3.52 -9.20 -12.53
C ALA A 50 -2.47 -10.30 -12.70
N TYR A 51 -2.17 -11.07 -11.64
CA TYR A 51 -1.21 -12.16 -11.73
C TYR A 51 -1.71 -13.29 -12.64
N ALA A 52 -2.99 -13.69 -12.50
CA ALA A 52 -3.60 -14.67 -13.40
C ALA A 52 -3.55 -14.21 -14.86
N GLY A 53 -3.80 -12.92 -15.11
CA GLY A 53 -3.65 -12.29 -16.42
C GLY A 53 -2.20 -12.26 -16.92
N ALA A 54 -1.23 -12.02 -16.02
CA ALA A 54 0.18 -11.93 -16.34
C ALA A 54 0.78 -13.29 -16.71
N VAL A 55 0.38 -14.37 -16.05
CA VAL A 55 0.84 -15.73 -16.40
C VAL A 55 0.01 -16.36 -17.53
N GLY A 56 -1.06 -15.69 -17.97
CA GLY A 56 -1.97 -16.22 -18.99
C GLY A 56 -2.75 -17.44 -18.50
N GLN A 57 -3.12 -17.47 -17.22
CA GLN A 57 -3.74 -18.62 -16.55
C GLN A 57 -4.99 -19.12 -17.27
N ASN A 58 -5.77 -18.19 -17.86
CA ASN A 58 -6.98 -18.51 -18.59
C ASN A 58 -6.71 -18.63 -20.11
N PRO A 59 -6.70 -19.85 -20.68
CA PRO A 59 -6.31 -20.06 -22.07
C PRO A 59 -7.21 -19.33 -23.08
N ARG A 60 -8.47 -19.04 -22.73
CA ARG A 60 -9.42 -18.32 -23.61
C ARG A 60 -9.10 -16.83 -23.76
N LYS A 61 -8.31 -16.26 -22.83
CA LYS A 61 -7.97 -14.83 -22.80
C LYS A 61 -6.49 -14.57 -23.13
N GLY A 62 -5.63 -15.59 -23.07
CA GLY A 62 -4.19 -15.40 -23.20
C GLY A 62 -3.62 -14.53 -22.07
N ARG A 63 -2.48 -13.87 -22.34
CA ARG A 63 -1.88 -12.90 -21.40
C ARG A 63 -2.58 -11.56 -21.53
N THR A 64 -3.23 -11.11 -20.45
CA THR A 64 -3.97 -9.84 -20.43
C THR A 64 -3.29 -8.76 -19.61
N HIS A 65 -2.33 -9.13 -18.77
CA HIS A 65 -1.58 -8.23 -17.90
C HIS A 65 -0.08 -8.53 -17.99
N THR A 66 0.68 -7.70 -17.30
CA THR A 66 2.13 -7.77 -17.13
C THR A 66 2.47 -7.88 -15.65
N TYR A 67 3.72 -8.24 -15.33
CA TYR A 67 4.18 -8.18 -13.94
C TYR A 67 4.27 -6.75 -13.38
N LYS A 68 4.29 -5.73 -14.26
CA LYS A 68 4.18 -4.36 -13.81
C LYS A 68 2.79 -4.09 -13.24
N ASP A 69 1.73 -4.56 -13.92
CA ASP A 69 0.37 -4.41 -13.41
C ASP A 69 0.22 -5.10 -12.05
N VAL A 70 0.80 -6.29 -11.87
CA VAL A 70 0.85 -6.95 -10.54
C VAL A 70 1.54 -6.08 -9.48
N ALA A 71 2.64 -5.40 -9.84
CA ALA A 71 3.35 -4.52 -8.91
C ALA A 71 2.54 -3.26 -8.56
N ASP A 72 1.81 -2.72 -9.53
CA ASP A 72 0.91 -1.58 -9.33
C ASP A 72 -0.23 -1.99 -8.37
N GLU A 73 -0.90 -3.13 -8.58
CA GLU A 73 -1.95 -3.64 -7.67
C GLU A 73 -1.43 -3.94 -6.25
N LEU A 74 -0.18 -4.42 -6.12
CA LEU A 74 0.45 -4.62 -4.80
C LEU A 74 0.66 -3.28 -4.07
N CYS A 75 0.96 -2.21 -4.81
CA CYS A 75 1.03 -0.87 -4.24
C CYS A 75 -0.34 -0.38 -3.79
N ASP A 76 -1.40 -0.69 -4.53
CA ASP A 76 -2.77 -0.31 -4.17
C ASP A 76 -3.27 -1.04 -2.92
N VAL A 77 -2.92 -2.32 -2.74
CA VAL A 77 -3.12 -3.03 -1.45
C VAL A 77 -2.40 -2.31 -0.31
N ALA A 78 -1.12 -1.98 -0.48
CA ALA A 78 -0.33 -1.33 0.55
C ALA A 78 -0.89 0.06 0.90
N LEU A 79 -1.23 0.85 -0.12
CA LEU A 79 -1.85 2.17 0.00
C LEU A 79 -3.17 2.08 0.77
N THR A 80 -4.06 1.17 0.36
CA THR A 80 -5.37 0.98 1.00
C THR A 80 -5.23 0.56 2.46
N ALA A 81 -4.30 -0.35 2.77
CA ALA A 81 -4.02 -0.76 4.14
C ALA A 81 -3.49 0.39 5.00
N LEU A 82 -2.57 1.20 4.47
CA LEU A 82 -2.03 2.35 5.18
C LEU A 82 -3.08 3.45 5.37
N VAL A 83 -3.94 3.72 4.39
CA VAL A 83 -5.08 4.63 4.54
C VAL A 83 -6.05 4.14 5.62
N ALA A 84 -6.36 2.83 5.65
CA ALA A 84 -7.22 2.27 6.68
C ALA A 84 -6.60 2.40 8.09
N LEU A 85 -5.27 2.23 8.23
CA LEU A 85 -4.55 2.35 9.50
C LEU A 85 -4.80 3.69 10.22
N HIS A 86 -4.96 4.80 9.48
CA HIS A 86 -5.27 6.12 10.06
C HIS A 86 -6.59 6.15 10.86
N SER A 87 -7.48 5.17 10.64
CA SER A 87 -8.75 5.07 11.38
C SER A 87 -8.60 4.35 12.73
N PHE A 88 -7.45 3.72 13.02
CA PHE A 88 -7.24 2.86 14.19
C PHE A 88 -6.19 3.38 15.17
N VAL A 89 -5.27 4.22 14.71
CA VAL A 89 -4.16 4.73 15.54
C VAL A 89 -3.95 6.22 15.30
N PRO A 90 -3.59 6.99 16.36
CA PRO A 90 -3.33 8.42 16.23
C PRO A 90 -1.99 8.73 15.54
N ASP A 91 -1.05 7.79 15.56
CA ASP A 91 0.26 7.87 14.90
C ASP A 91 0.49 6.64 14.00
N PRO A 92 0.00 6.67 12.74
CA PRO A 92 0.14 5.55 11.80
C PRO A 92 1.59 5.26 11.42
N GLU A 93 2.42 6.30 11.28
CA GLU A 93 3.83 6.18 10.93
C GLU A 93 4.60 5.46 12.04
N GLY A 94 4.49 5.95 13.27
CA GLY A 94 5.12 5.33 14.42
C GLY A 94 4.61 3.91 14.68
N HIS A 95 3.30 3.66 14.49
CA HIS A 95 2.74 2.32 14.64
C HIS A 95 3.31 1.33 13.62
N PHE A 96 3.38 1.73 12.35
CA PHE A 96 3.95 0.89 11.30
C PHE A 96 5.45 0.62 11.53
N ALA A 97 6.21 1.67 11.88
CA ALA A 97 7.63 1.54 12.20
C ALA A 97 7.88 0.59 13.38
N ALA A 98 7.09 0.71 14.45
CA ALA A 98 7.18 -0.18 15.61
C ALA A 98 6.83 -1.63 15.23
N ARG A 99 5.80 -1.85 14.39
CA ARG A 99 5.44 -3.19 13.91
C ARG A 99 6.55 -3.79 13.06
N LEU A 100 7.17 -3.01 12.17
CA LEU A 100 8.29 -3.43 11.34
C LEU A 100 9.50 -3.82 12.19
N ALA A 101 9.85 -3.01 13.19
CA ALA A 101 10.94 -3.31 14.13
C ALA A 101 10.68 -4.61 14.91
N HIS A 102 9.46 -4.79 15.41
CA HIS A 102 9.05 -6.00 16.14
C HIS A 102 9.18 -7.27 15.28
N VAL A 103 8.71 -7.24 14.03
CA VAL A 103 8.82 -8.39 13.11
C VAL A 103 10.28 -8.66 12.75
N SER A 104 11.07 -7.62 12.47
CA SER A 104 12.49 -7.75 12.10
C SER A 104 13.30 -8.39 13.21
N ALA A 105 13.10 -7.94 14.46
CA ALA A 105 13.75 -8.51 15.64
C ALA A 105 13.40 -9.99 15.83
N ARG A 106 12.14 -10.38 15.57
CA ARG A 106 11.68 -11.77 15.70
C ARG A 106 12.35 -12.73 14.72
N VAL A 107 12.79 -12.25 13.56
CA VAL A 107 13.46 -13.08 12.53
C VAL A 107 14.96 -12.81 12.42
N GLY A 108 15.54 -12.01 13.33
CA GLY A 108 16.96 -11.69 13.35
C GLY A 108 17.43 -10.82 12.17
N VAL A 109 16.53 -10.12 11.49
CA VAL A 109 16.89 -9.18 10.42
C VAL A 109 17.19 -7.82 11.06
N GLN A 110 18.39 -7.30 10.81
CA GLN A 110 18.74 -5.91 11.13
C GLN A 110 18.88 -5.13 9.83
N ALA A 111 18.27 -3.95 9.76
CA ALA A 111 18.54 -3.03 8.69
C ALA A 111 20.00 -2.57 8.81
N SER A 112 20.77 -2.70 7.74
CA SER A 112 22.09 -2.06 7.67
C SER A 112 21.87 -0.56 7.85
N THR A 113 22.41 0.01 8.91
CA THR A 113 22.51 1.46 9.03
C THR A 113 23.45 1.92 7.92
N GLU A 114 22.93 2.56 6.87
CA GLU A 114 23.77 3.38 6.00
C GLU A 114 24.30 4.53 6.88
N GLU A 115 25.50 4.34 7.45
CA GLU A 115 26.35 5.45 7.85
C GLU A 115 26.64 6.25 6.58
N THR A 116 26.03 7.43 6.47
CA THR A 116 26.43 8.40 5.44
C THR A 116 27.73 9.06 5.90
N PRO A 117 28.79 9.10 5.07
CA PRO A 117 30.05 9.79 5.37
C PRO A 117 29.91 11.30 5.59
#